data_AF-A0A1X0QW53-F1
#
_entry.id   AF-A0A1X0QW53-F1
#
_cell.length_a   1.000
_cell.length_b   1.000
_cell.length_c   1.000
_cell.angle_alpha   90.00
_cell.angle_beta   90.00
_cell.angle_gamma   90.00
#
_symmetry.space_group_name_H-M   'P 1'
#
loop_
_entity.id
_entity.type
_entity.pdbx_description
1 polymer ?
#
loop_
_entity_poly.entity_id
_entity_poly.type
_entity_poly.pdbx_seq_one_letter_code
_entity_poly.pdbx_strand_id
1 'polypeptide(L)'
;MSDFKQQQQAPANNKKSAPGPSNGTSTGLNLIELQRRIAEATSRLSQNNNAVRTTPGAPLRVSELKPPAFPVDESGHIDLKAMMDKGIIPRRETPNTKAAQRNKQTPAAAPSPPRAQKRKLLLEEVPSDFTDPSKNPYFDPSLGAPVAPKNRRSRPLKFVQPGKYIDIANQERAKAQLEKLKQEITESVKKAGMQTEFDVSDKAIKRDAPPAVEWWDAPFTKTYEELNDADIDPDKYETLVTMYIHHPVPIKPPSEANAPPIIKSLMLTTKERKKLRRQTRAEAQKEKRDKIRLGLIEPDPPKVKISNLMRVLGEEAVQDPTKVEARVRREMEQRQRMHEKANEQRKLTPEERRAKILNKLKEDQKMSNEVAVFK
;
A
#
# COMPACT_ATOMS: atom_id res chain seq x y z
N MET A 1 14.75 -64.76 -45.54
CA MET A 1 13.86 -64.20 -46.57
C MET A 1 13.52 -62.79 -46.10
N SER A 2 14.47 -61.85 -46.13
CA SER A 2 15.25 -61.36 -47.30
C SER A 2 14.29 -60.60 -48.23
N ASP A 3 14.48 -59.32 -48.58
CA ASP A 3 15.69 -58.48 -48.66
C ASP A 3 15.38 -56.98 -48.32
N PHE A 4 16.30 -56.15 -47.78
CA PHE A 4 17.29 -55.31 -48.51
C PHE A 4 16.59 -54.29 -49.47
N LYS A 5 16.87 -52.98 -49.61
CA LYS A 5 18.00 -52.05 -49.31
C LYS A 5 17.42 -50.59 -49.42
N GLN A 6 18.06 -49.43 -49.20
CA GLN A 6 19.42 -49.02 -48.77
C GLN A 6 19.35 -47.67 -48.01
N GLN A 7 20.41 -47.39 -47.23
CA GLN A 7 20.85 -46.13 -46.61
C GLN A 7 21.13 -44.94 -47.56
N GLN A 8 21.27 -43.74 -46.99
CA GLN A 8 22.43 -42.87 -47.22
C GLN A 8 22.70 -41.92 -46.02
N GLN A 9 23.97 -41.55 -45.80
CA GLN A 9 24.46 -40.78 -44.63
C GLN A 9 25.39 -39.62 -45.06
N ALA A 10 25.29 -38.49 -44.34
CA ALA A 10 26.37 -37.54 -43.99
C ALA A 10 27.19 -36.88 -45.15
N PRO A 11 27.98 -35.82 -44.88
CA PRO A 11 29.16 -35.89 -44.00
C PRO A 11 29.22 -34.79 -42.91
N ALA A 12 30.06 -35.03 -41.90
CA ALA A 12 30.43 -34.04 -40.89
C ALA A 12 31.60 -33.16 -41.36
N ASN A 13 31.78 -31.99 -40.73
CA ASN A 13 33.09 -31.34 -40.70
C ASN A 13 33.40 -30.81 -39.30
N ASN A 14 34.67 -30.92 -38.90
CA ASN A 14 35.13 -30.86 -37.52
C ASN A 14 36.33 -29.91 -37.43
N LYS A 15 36.26 -28.87 -36.59
CA LYS A 15 37.43 -28.07 -36.22
C LYS A 15 37.55 -27.95 -34.71
N LYS A 16 38.61 -28.58 -34.20
CA LYS A 16 39.09 -28.48 -32.82
C LYS A 16 39.82 -27.14 -32.62
N SER A 17 39.69 -26.55 -31.42
CA SER A 17 40.85 -25.97 -30.71
C SER A 17 40.50 -25.63 -29.26
N ALA A 18 41.28 -26.18 -28.34
CA ALA A 18 41.57 -25.63 -27.01
C ALA A 18 43.09 -25.79 -26.82
N PRO A 19 43.76 -24.90 -26.07
CA PRO A 19 44.07 -25.30 -24.68
C PRO A 19 44.20 -24.14 -23.67
N GLY A 20 44.22 -24.49 -22.38
CA GLY A 20 45.03 -23.79 -21.37
C GLY A 20 44.27 -22.87 -20.39
N PRO A 21 44.49 -22.99 -19.07
CA PRO A 21 43.78 -22.22 -18.04
C PRO A 21 44.58 -21.03 -17.50
N SER A 22 43.89 -20.02 -16.96
CA SER A 22 44.48 -19.01 -16.07
C SER A 22 43.61 -18.79 -14.83
N ASN A 23 44.18 -19.02 -13.64
CA ASN A 23 43.57 -18.59 -12.39
C ASN A 23 43.61 -17.06 -12.32
N GLY A 24 42.45 -16.44 -12.08
CA GLY A 24 42.30 -14.99 -11.95
C GLY A 24 41.32 -14.64 -10.84
N THR A 25 41.82 -14.51 -9.62
CA THR A 25 41.02 -14.12 -8.45
C THR A 25 40.58 -12.66 -8.58
N SER A 26 39.36 -12.40 -9.05
CA SER A 26 38.78 -11.06 -9.08
C SER A 26 37.62 -10.94 -8.08
N THR A 27 37.89 -10.25 -6.97
CA THR A 27 36.88 -9.89 -5.97
C THR A 27 35.96 -8.79 -6.49
N GLY A 28 35.05 -9.14 -7.39
CA GLY A 28 33.97 -8.27 -7.85
C GLY A 28 32.94 -8.07 -6.74
N LEU A 29 32.96 -6.92 -6.07
CA LEU A 29 31.95 -6.55 -5.08
C LEU A 29 30.59 -6.42 -5.76
N ASN A 30 29.62 -7.19 -5.27
CA ASN A 30 28.29 -7.30 -5.88
C ASN A 30 27.55 -5.95 -5.79
N LEU A 31 26.99 -5.44 -6.89
CA LEU A 31 26.41 -4.09 -6.98
C LEU A 31 25.32 -3.84 -5.91
N ILE A 32 24.54 -4.88 -5.60
CA ILE A 32 23.50 -4.90 -4.58
C ILE A 32 24.07 -4.68 -3.17
N GLU A 33 25.24 -5.25 -2.87
CA GLU A 33 25.94 -5.10 -1.58
C GLU A 33 26.42 -3.65 -1.38
N LEU A 34 26.88 -3.03 -2.46
CA LEU A 34 27.41 -1.66 -2.45
C LEU A 34 26.28 -0.63 -2.36
N GLN A 35 25.18 -0.83 -3.08
CA GLN A 35 23.94 -0.05 -2.91
C GLN A 35 23.36 -0.18 -1.50
N ARG A 36 23.33 -1.40 -0.93
CA ARG A 36 22.89 -1.63 0.46
C ARG A 36 23.72 -0.85 1.47
N ARG A 37 25.06 -0.85 1.34
CA ARG A 37 25.95 -0.11 2.24
C ARG A 37 25.80 1.41 2.11
N ILE A 38 25.56 1.95 0.92
CA ILE A 38 25.28 3.39 0.72
C ILE A 38 23.94 3.78 1.36
N ALA A 39 22.88 2.98 1.17
CA ALA A 39 21.58 3.21 1.79
C ALA A 39 21.65 3.14 3.33
N GLU A 40 22.39 2.18 3.88
CA GLU A 40 22.59 2.04 5.32
C GLU A 40 23.39 3.22 5.92
N ALA A 41 24.48 3.64 5.26
CA ALA A 41 25.31 4.75 5.72
C ALA A 41 24.55 6.10 5.70
N THR A 42 23.78 6.35 4.65
CA THR A 42 22.94 7.57 4.54
C THR A 42 21.81 7.59 5.57
N SER A 43 21.18 6.44 5.83
CA SER A 43 20.18 6.29 6.90
C SER A 43 20.76 6.62 8.28
N ARG A 44 21.90 6.01 8.64
CA ARG A 44 22.61 6.23 9.92
C ARG A 44 23.01 7.70 10.14
N LEU A 45 23.39 8.43 9.08
CA LEU A 45 23.72 9.86 9.16
C LEU A 45 22.48 10.77 9.28
N SER A 46 21.34 10.39 8.68
CA SER A 46 20.10 11.17 8.78
C SER A 46 19.43 11.11 10.17
N GLN A 47 19.62 9.99 10.91
CA GLN A 47 19.01 9.81 12.22
C GLN A 47 19.69 10.61 13.35
N ASN A 48 20.97 11.01 13.17
CA ASN A 48 21.75 11.66 14.24
C ASN A 48 21.70 13.21 14.25
N ASN A 49 20.94 13.85 13.35
CA ASN A 49 20.85 15.31 13.27
C ASN A 49 19.41 15.83 13.40
N ASN A 50 18.76 15.58 14.54
CA ASN A 50 17.55 16.32 14.91
C ASN A 50 17.40 16.54 16.43
N ALA A 51 18.40 17.21 17.04
CA ALA A 51 18.37 17.61 18.44
C ALA A 51 17.68 18.98 18.62
N VAL A 52 16.35 18.97 18.80
CA VAL A 52 15.58 20.20 19.08
C VAL A 52 15.53 20.48 20.58
N ARG A 53 15.79 21.74 20.93
CA ARG A 53 15.76 22.29 22.30
C ARG A 53 14.33 22.42 22.81
N THR A 54 14.09 22.05 24.07
CA THR A 54 12.81 22.26 24.75
C THR A 54 12.82 23.51 25.64
N THR A 55 11.79 24.34 25.52
CA THR A 55 11.42 25.39 26.49
C THR A 55 9.90 25.35 26.69
N PRO A 56 9.38 25.37 27.93
CA PRO A 56 7.95 25.17 28.17
C PRO A 56 7.13 26.46 28.09
N GLY A 57 5.93 26.40 27.49
CA GLY A 57 4.85 27.36 27.70
C GLY A 57 4.33 28.14 26.48
N ALA A 58 3.49 27.52 25.65
CA ALA A 58 2.47 28.15 24.77
C ALA A 58 1.57 27.05 24.14
N PRO A 59 0.33 27.34 23.70
CA PRO A 59 -0.70 26.32 23.48
C PRO A 59 -0.72 25.63 22.09
N LEU A 60 -1.46 24.53 22.05
CA LEU A 60 -1.57 23.55 20.97
C LEU A 60 -2.10 24.11 19.63
N ARG A 61 -1.53 23.62 18.51
CA ARG A 61 -2.20 23.60 17.19
C ARG A 61 -2.14 22.19 16.58
N VAL A 62 -3.23 21.83 15.89
CA VAL A 62 -3.45 20.50 15.32
C VAL A 62 -2.94 20.46 13.88
N SER A 63 -1.75 19.91 13.66
CA SER A 63 -1.27 19.46 12.36
C SER A 63 0.00 18.62 12.50
N GLU A 64 -0.11 17.29 12.63
CA GLU A 64 0.90 16.29 12.22
C GLU A 64 0.44 14.87 12.61
N LEU A 65 -0.24 14.18 11.68
CA LEU A 65 -0.40 12.71 11.75
C LEU A 65 0.81 12.06 11.08
N LYS A 66 1.92 11.97 11.80
CA LYS A 66 3.08 11.15 11.41
C LYS A 66 2.94 9.76 12.06
N PRO A 67 2.96 8.65 11.30
CA PRO A 67 2.80 7.31 11.88
C PRO A 67 3.97 6.97 12.82
N PRO A 68 3.74 6.18 13.89
CA PRO A 68 4.78 5.81 14.84
C PRO A 68 5.86 4.95 14.16
N ALA A 69 7.13 5.25 14.44
CA ALA A 69 8.25 4.49 13.90
C ALA A 69 8.30 3.07 14.50
N PHE A 70 8.50 2.07 13.64
CA PHE A 70 8.61 0.67 14.03
C PHE A 70 9.84 0.45 14.94
N PRO A 71 9.69 -0.23 16.08
CA PRO A 71 10.82 -0.63 16.92
C PRO A 71 11.69 -1.69 16.22
N VAL A 72 13.00 -1.52 16.34
CA VAL A 72 14.01 -2.44 15.81
C VAL A 72 15.04 -2.66 16.91
N ASP A 73 15.43 -3.91 17.14
CA ASP A 73 16.49 -4.28 18.09
C ASP A 73 17.88 -3.84 17.59
N GLU A 74 18.88 -3.86 18.48
CA GLU A 74 20.29 -3.56 18.16
C GLU A 74 20.87 -4.45 17.04
N SER A 75 20.21 -5.58 16.74
CA SER A 75 20.52 -6.53 15.66
C SER A 75 19.82 -6.22 14.32
N GLY A 76 19.12 -5.09 14.20
CA GLY A 76 18.44 -4.68 12.96
C GLY A 76 17.14 -5.45 12.65
N HIS A 77 16.65 -6.29 13.56
CA HIS A 77 15.41 -7.05 13.41
C HIS A 77 14.23 -6.37 14.13
N ILE A 78 13.01 -6.59 13.64
CA ILE A 78 11.79 -5.96 14.18
C ILE A 78 11.53 -6.48 15.61
N ASP A 79 11.55 -5.59 16.60
CA ASP A 79 11.21 -5.98 17.98
C ASP A 79 9.70 -6.06 18.15
N LEU A 80 9.16 -7.28 18.04
CA LEU A 80 7.75 -7.58 18.29
C LEU A 80 7.30 -7.16 19.69
N LYS A 81 8.20 -7.16 20.69
CA LYS A 81 7.87 -6.87 22.08
C LYS A 81 7.65 -5.37 22.28
N ALA A 82 8.59 -4.51 21.87
CA ALA A 82 8.35 -3.07 21.85
C ALA A 82 7.20 -2.67 20.91
N MET A 83 6.94 -3.41 19.84
CA MET A 83 5.80 -3.16 18.94
C MET A 83 4.44 -3.46 19.61
N MET A 84 4.39 -4.46 20.50
CA MET A 84 3.22 -4.73 21.35
C MET A 84 3.07 -3.72 22.50
N ASP A 85 4.17 -3.23 23.09
CA ASP A 85 4.15 -2.28 24.20
C ASP A 85 3.90 -0.83 23.76
N LYS A 86 4.27 -0.46 22.53
CA LYS A 86 3.90 0.82 21.89
C LYS A 86 2.50 0.83 21.24
N GLY A 87 1.73 -0.25 21.39
CA GLY A 87 0.34 -0.33 20.90
C GLY A 87 0.16 -0.38 19.38
N ILE A 88 1.22 -0.70 18.62
CA ILE A 88 1.20 -0.73 17.15
C ILE A 88 0.47 -1.99 16.64
N ILE A 89 0.54 -3.09 17.40
CA ILE A 89 -0.27 -4.30 17.17
C ILE A 89 -1.52 -4.24 18.07
N PRO A 90 -2.75 -4.29 17.51
CA PRO A 90 -3.97 -4.38 18.30
C PRO A 90 -3.95 -5.62 19.21
N ARG A 91 -3.98 -5.41 20.52
CA ARG A 91 -4.10 -6.53 21.48
C ARG A 91 -5.52 -7.09 21.39
N ARG A 92 -5.65 -8.40 21.17
CA ARG A 92 -6.94 -9.10 21.24
C ARG A 92 -7.41 -9.10 22.69
N GLU A 93 -8.31 -8.18 23.03
CA GLU A 93 -9.01 -8.10 24.32
C GLU A 93 -9.66 -9.46 24.64
N THR A 94 -9.03 -10.23 25.53
CA THR A 94 -9.66 -11.36 26.20
C THR A 94 -9.90 -10.97 27.66
N PRO A 95 -11.05 -11.31 28.27
CA PRO A 95 -11.57 -10.63 29.47
C PRO A 95 -10.79 -10.88 30.78
N ASN A 96 -9.60 -11.48 30.74
CA ASN A 96 -8.87 -11.97 31.93
C ASN A 96 -7.52 -11.25 32.20
N THR A 97 -7.19 -10.18 31.46
CA THR A 97 -5.89 -9.49 31.58
C THR A 97 -5.83 -8.40 32.67
N LYS A 98 -6.99 -7.87 33.11
CA LYS A 98 -7.05 -6.79 34.13
C LYS A 98 -6.63 -7.23 35.55
N ALA A 99 -6.56 -8.53 35.83
CA ALA A 99 -6.18 -9.05 37.15
C ALA A 99 -4.67 -9.00 37.44
N ALA A 100 -3.81 -8.97 36.41
CA ALA A 100 -2.36 -9.17 36.55
C ALA A 100 -1.53 -7.89 36.75
N GLN A 101 -2.11 -6.69 36.56
CA GLN A 101 -1.37 -5.42 36.57
C GLN A 101 -1.23 -4.77 37.96
N ARG A 102 -1.82 -5.34 39.02
CA ARG A 102 -1.86 -4.70 40.35
C ARG A 102 -0.67 -5.01 41.27
N ASN A 103 0.42 -5.61 40.77
CA ASN A 103 1.56 -6.00 41.59
C ASN A 103 2.92 -5.89 40.88
N LYS A 104 3.42 -4.65 40.71
CA LYS A 104 4.86 -4.38 40.57
C LYS A 104 5.22 -3.14 41.39
N GLN A 105 6.07 -3.35 42.40
CA GLN A 105 6.54 -2.34 43.33
C GLN A 105 7.80 -1.63 42.79
N THR A 106 8.13 -0.49 43.40
CA THR A 106 9.28 0.37 43.08
C THR A 106 10.61 -0.17 43.63
N PRO A 107 11.75 0.25 43.05
CA PRO A 107 12.99 0.42 43.79
C PRO A 107 13.37 1.90 44.02
N ALA A 108 14.20 2.15 45.02
CA ALA A 108 14.48 3.47 45.61
C ALA A 108 15.41 4.39 44.80
N ALA A 109 15.32 5.69 45.08
CA ALA A 109 16.25 6.72 44.61
C ALA A 109 17.34 7.03 45.66
N ALA A 110 18.55 7.39 45.21
CA ALA A 110 19.66 7.84 46.05
C ALA A 110 19.77 9.39 46.08
N PRO A 111 20.31 10.00 47.16
CA PRO A 111 20.26 11.44 47.39
C PRO A 111 21.44 12.21 46.78
N SER A 112 21.24 13.51 46.52
CA SER A 112 22.26 14.47 46.06
C SER A 112 22.47 15.62 47.07
N PRO A 113 23.69 16.19 47.19
CA PRO A 113 24.06 17.10 48.28
C PRO A 113 23.61 18.57 48.08
N PRO A 114 23.56 19.39 49.16
CA PRO A 114 22.93 20.70 49.15
C PRO A 114 23.78 21.83 48.54
N ARG A 115 23.11 22.81 47.94
CA ARG A 115 23.73 23.98 47.28
C ARG A 115 23.93 25.15 48.26
N ALA A 116 25.18 25.54 48.51
CA ALA A 116 25.52 26.67 49.38
C ALA A 116 25.07 28.03 48.81
N GLN A 117 24.61 28.92 49.71
CA GLN A 117 24.22 30.30 49.38
C GLN A 117 25.45 31.22 49.32
N LYS A 118 25.53 32.08 48.29
CA LYS A 118 26.60 33.09 48.18
C LYS A 118 26.19 34.41 48.82
N ARG A 119 27.02 34.92 49.74
CA ARG A 119 26.83 36.24 50.38
C ARG A 119 27.06 37.35 49.35
N LYS A 120 26.25 38.41 49.39
CA LYS A 120 26.35 39.58 48.52
C LYS A 120 27.15 40.66 49.26
N LEU A 121 28.29 41.08 48.72
CA LEU A 121 29.03 42.24 49.22
C LEU A 121 28.33 43.52 48.74
N LEU A 122 28.18 44.49 49.63
CA LEU A 122 27.72 45.84 49.31
C LEU A 122 28.93 46.64 48.85
N LEU A 123 28.79 47.40 47.75
CA LEU A 123 29.79 48.38 47.33
C LEU A 123 29.22 49.77 47.62
N GLU A 124 30.00 50.59 48.31
CA GLU A 124 29.62 51.95 48.72
C GLU A 124 29.60 52.89 47.50
N GLU A 125 28.60 53.76 47.42
CA GLU A 125 28.46 54.69 46.28
C GLU A 125 29.35 55.93 46.46
N VAL A 126 29.90 56.43 45.34
CA VAL A 126 30.86 57.54 45.34
C VAL A 126 30.17 58.86 45.73
N PRO A 127 30.77 59.72 46.59
CA PRO A 127 30.16 60.97 47.03
C PRO A 127 29.73 61.92 45.89
N SER A 128 28.59 62.58 46.08
CA SER A 128 27.91 63.43 45.09
C SER A 128 28.69 64.67 44.64
N ASP A 129 29.72 65.07 45.37
CA ASP A 129 30.48 66.29 45.08
C ASP A 129 31.29 66.22 43.77
N PHE A 130 31.55 65.01 43.26
CA PHE A 130 32.21 64.79 41.96
C PHE A 130 31.23 64.74 40.77
N THR A 131 29.92 64.82 41.00
CA THR A 131 28.89 64.74 39.94
C THR A 131 28.32 66.08 39.49
N ASP A 132 28.63 67.18 40.16
CA ASP A 132 28.00 68.49 39.93
C ASP A 132 29.01 69.50 39.31
N PRO A 133 28.84 69.96 38.06
CA PRO A 133 29.88 70.68 37.31
C PRO A 133 30.26 72.04 37.89
N SER A 134 29.36 72.68 38.66
CA SER A 134 29.57 74.03 39.18
C SER A 134 30.52 74.10 40.38
N LYS A 135 30.82 72.96 41.01
CA LYS A 135 31.74 72.84 42.16
C LYS A 135 33.08 72.17 41.82
N ASN A 136 33.24 71.63 40.60
CA ASN A 136 34.47 70.96 40.20
C ASN A 136 35.49 71.97 39.67
N PRO A 137 36.60 72.27 40.38
CA PRO A 137 37.58 73.27 39.95
C PRO A 137 38.38 72.88 38.71
N TYR A 138 38.17 71.67 38.17
CA TYR A 138 38.83 71.15 36.96
C TYR A 138 37.88 71.03 35.75
N PHE A 139 36.66 71.58 35.82
CA PHE A 139 35.71 71.57 34.70
C PHE A 139 35.68 72.93 33.97
N ASP A 140 36.11 72.95 32.71
CA ASP A 140 36.10 74.14 31.84
C ASP A 140 34.87 74.11 30.91
N PRO A 141 33.90 75.05 31.05
CA PRO A 141 32.69 75.09 30.22
C PRO A 141 32.91 75.45 28.74
N SER A 142 34.08 75.95 28.35
CA SER A 142 34.39 76.30 26.96
C SER A 142 34.68 75.07 26.10
N LEU A 143 35.12 73.98 26.73
CA LEU A 143 35.24 72.67 26.10
C LEU A 143 33.85 72.04 26.03
N GLY A 144 33.26 71.98 24.83
CA GLY A 144 31.91 71.47 24.54
C GLY A 144 31.70 69.96 24.77
N ALA A 145 32.34 69.38 25.78
CA ALA A 145 32.12 68.02 26.25
C ALA A 145 30.94 67.98 27.25
N PRO A 146 30.06 66.96 27.18
CA PRO A 146 28.92 66.88 28.09
C PRO A 146 29.36 66.62 29.53
N VAL A 147 28.88 67.49 30.43
CA VAL A 147 29.10 67.57 31.90
C VAL A 147 29.17 66.22 32.66
N ALA A 148 28.42 65.20 32.25
CA ALA A 148 28.25 63.97 33.02
C ALA A 148 29.22 62.85 32.57
N PRO A 149 30.01 62.24 33.47
CA PRO A 149 30.86 61.10 33.12
C PRO A 149 30.00 59.91 32.69
N LYS A 150 30.00 59.62 31.39
CA LYS A 150 29.17 58.56 30.78
C LYS A 150 29.68 57.19 31.26
N ASN A 151 29.00 56.63 32.26
CA ASN A 151 29.41 55.43 33.02
C ASN A 151 29.57 54.17 32.13
N ARG A 152 30.75 54.02 31.51
CA ARG A 152 31.12 52.90 30.63
C ARG A 152 31.45 51.67 31.48
N ARG A 153 30.43 50.86 31.78
CA ARG A 153 30.61 49.52 32.37
C ARG A 153 31.58 48.70 31.52
N SER A 154 32.63 48.14 32.12
CA SER A 154 33.58 47.30 31.42
C SER A 154 32.89 46.03 30.88
N ARG A 155 33.23 45.62 29.66
CA ARG A 155 32.65 44.41 29.05
C ARG A 155 33.35 43.18 29.64
N PRO A 156 32.63 42.24 30.29
CA PRO A 156 33.26 41.04 30.83
C PRO A 156 33.79 40.14 29.70
N LEU A 157 34.94 39.50 29.93
CA LEU A 157 35.54 38.55 29.00
C LEU A 157 34.59 37.37 28.78
N LYS A 158 34.21 37.12 27.52
CA LYS A 158 33.33 36.02 27.14
C LYS A 158 34.16 34.84 26.65
N PHE A 159 34.65 34.02 27.58
CA PHE A 159 35.35 32.79 27.27
C PHE A 159 34.45 31.82 26.50
N VAL A 160 35.02 31.18 25.47
CA VAL A 160 34.34 30.11 24.73
C VAL A 160 34.52 28.80 25.48
N GLN A 161 33.43 28.04 25.63
CA GLN A 161 33.49 26.74 26.29
C GLN A 161 34.40 25.77 25.52
N PRO A 162 35.22 24.95 26.21
CA PRO A 162 36.03 23.92 25.55
C PRO A 162 35.13 22.98 24.75
N GLY A 163 35.64 22.48 23.61
CA GLY A 163 34.87 21.66 22.67
C GLY A 163 34.20 22.43 21.54
N LYS A 164 33.69 23.65 21.75
CA LYS A 164 32.87 24.37 20.73
C LYS A 164 33.51 24.43 19.32
N TYR A 165 34.79 24.74 19.23
CA TYR A 165 35.51 24.81 17.94
C TYR A 165 35.91 23.43 17.40
N ILE A 166 36.06 22.43 18.28
CA ILE A 166 36.29 21.03 17.90
C ILE A 166 35.03 20.49 17.23
N ASP A 167 33.86 20.78 17.78
CA ASP A 167 32.56 20.39 17.22
C ASP A 167 32.32 21.01 15.84
N ILE A 168 32.63 22.31 15.67
CA ILE A 168 32.52 23.01 14.38
C ILE A 168 33.45 22.36 13.34
N ALA A 169 34.72 22.12 13.69
CA ALA A 169 35.68 21.47 12.80
C ALA A 169 35.30 20.01 12.47
N ASN A 170 34.66 19.30 13.40
CA ASN A 170 34.13 17.95 13.15
C ASN A 170 32.94 17.99 12.18
N GLN A 171 32.02 18.95 12.31
CA GLN A 171 30.91 19.16 11.37
C GLN A 171 31.40 19.52 9.97
N GLU A 172 32.44 20.35 9.86
CA GLU A 172 33.05 20.73 8.59
C GLU A 172 33.71 19.54 7.90
N ARG A 173 34.49 18.73 8.62
CA ARG A 173 35.05 17.48 8.10
C ARG A 173 33.98 16.48 7.67
N ALA A 174 32.87 16.36 8.41
CA ALA A 174 31.74 15.51 8.03
C ALA A 174 31.04 15.99 6.74
N LYS A 175 30.90 17.31 6.55
CA LYS A 175 30.38 17.89 5.29
C LYS A 175 31.30 17.59 4.11
N ALA A 176 32.61 17.78 4.27
CA ALA A 176 33.59 17.48 3.22
C ALA A 176 33.59 15.99 2.83
N GLN A 177 33.41 15.08 3.80
CA GLN A 177 33.25 13.65 3.52
C GLN A 177 31.96 13.34 2.75
N LEU A 178 30.83 13.96 3.09
CA LEU A 178 29.57 13.82 2.36
C LEU A 178 29.66 14.37 0.93
N GLU A 179 30.34 15.49 0.73
CA GLU A 179 30.57 16.05 -0.60
C GLU A 179 31.45 15.15 -1.47
N LYS A 180 32.54 14.60 -0.91
CA LYS A 180 33.41 13.64 -1.59
C LYS A 180 32.63 12.36 -1.97
N LEU A 181 31.83 11.81 -1.06
CA LEU A 181 30.97 10.66 -1.35
C LEU A 181 29.95 10.97 -2.44
N LYS A 182 29.37 12.17 -2.46
CA LYS A 182 28.47 12.62 -3.54
C LYS A 182 29.20 12.67 -4.88
N GLN A 183 30.42 13.19 -4.93
CA GLN A 183 31.26 13.23 -6.13
C GLN A 183 31.58 11.79 -6.61
N GLU A 184 32.07 10.91 -5.73
CA GLU A 184 32.33 9.49 -6.02
C GLU A 184 31.07 8.74 -6.51
N ILE A 185 29.89 9.04 -5.96
CA ILE A 185 28.61 8.52 -6.47
C ILE A 185 28.33 9.04 -7.89
N THR A 186 28.49 10.34 -8.16
CA THR A 186 28.27 10.86 -9.53
C THR A 186 29.28 10.32 -10.54
N GLU A 187 30.54 10.10 -10.14
CA GLU A 187 31.57 9.51 -10.98
C GLU A 187 31.32 8.01 -11.23
N SER A 188 30.91 7.26 -10.21
CA SER A 188 30.54 5.85 -10.38
C SER A 188 29.28 5.67 -11.23
N VAL A 189 28.26 6.53 -11.10
CA VAL A 189 27.07 6.56 -11.98
C VAL A 189 27.45 6.87 -13.43
N LYS A 190 28.30 7.88 -13.67
CA LYS A 190 28.85 8.19 -15.01
C LYS A 190 29.63 7.02 -15.58
N LYS A 191 30.51 6.41 -14.79
CA LYS A 191 31.36 5.27 -15.18
C LYS A 191 30.55 3.98 -15.41
N ALA A 192 29.42 3.83 -14.72
CA ALA A 192 28.47 2.74 -14.92
C ALA A 192 27.54 2.94 -16.15
N GLY A 193 27.62 4.08 -16.84
CA GLY A 193 26.80 4.38 -18.02
C GLY A 193 25.32 4.66 -17.72
N MET A 194 24.91 4.70 -16.45
CA MET A 194 23.52 4.81 -16.00
C MET A 194 22.92 6.23 -16.17
N GLN A 195 23.64 7.11 -16.87
CA GLN A 195 23.22 8.47 -17.19
C GLN A 195 22.02 8.51 -18.14
N THR A 196 21.82 7.45 -18.94
CA THR A 196 20.76 7.34 -19.95
C THR A 196 19.38 7.07 -19.36
N GLU A 197 19.28 6.23 -18.32
CA GLU A 197 17.98 5.85 -17.73
C GLU A 197 17.30 7.05 -17.05
N PHE A 198 18.08 7.92 -16.40
CA PHE A 198 17.58 9.15 -15.80
C PHE A 198 17.11 10.16 -16.86
N ASP A 199 17.82 10.26 -18.00
CA ASP A 199 17.48 11.17 -19.09
C ASP A 199 16.24 10.70 -19.89
N VAL A 200 15.96 9.39 -19.92
CA VAL A 200 14.73 8.83 -20.50
C VAL A 200 13.51 9.15 -19.64
N SER A 201 13.59 9.02 -18.30
CA SER A 201 12.50 9.46 -17.41
C SER A 201 12.29 10.98 -17.48
N ASP A 202 13.39 11.74 -17.58
CA ASP A 202 13.33 13.20 -17.70
C ASP A 202 12.72 13.66 -19.03
N LYS A 203 12.99 12.99 -20.15
CA LYS A 203 12.37 13.29 -21.46
C LYS A 203 10.87 12.99 -21.52
N ALA A 204 10.37 12.06 -20.71
CA ALA A 204 8.92 11.88 -20.56
C ALA A 204 8.25 13.01 -19.75
N ILE A 205 9.03 13.82 -19.01
CA ILE A 205 8.55 14.91 -18.15
C ILE A 205 8.80 16.29 -18.80
N LYS A 206 9.93 16.45 -19.50
CA LYS A 206 10.29 17.64 -20.30
C LYS A 206 9.47 17.62 -21.59
N ARG A 207 8.44 18.45 -21.66
CA ARG A 207 7.74 18.73 -22.92
C ARG A 207 8.69 19.49 -23.84
N ASP A 208 8.73 19.09 -25.11
CA ASP A 208 9.38 19.88 -26.16
C ASP A 208 8.67 21.24 -26.31
N ALA A 209 9.38 22.21 -26.89
CA ALA A 209 8.79 23.51 -27.22
C ALA A 209 7.60 23.31 -28.18
N PRO A 210 6.48 24.04 -28.01
CA PRO A 210 5.35 23.93 -28.92
C PRO A 210 5.79 24.33 -30.35
N PRO A 211 5.22 23.71 -31.40
CA PRO A 211 5.48 24.10 -32.78
C PRO A 211 4.99 25.52 -33.04
N ALA A 212 5.58 26.21 -34.03
CA ALA A 212 5.24 27.59 -34.37
C ALA A 212 3.79 27.77 -34.88
N VAL A 213 3.19 26.70 -35.42
CA VAL A 213 1.77 26.60 -35.77
C VAL A 213 1.27 25.22 -35.36
N GLU A 214 0.05 25.14 -34.81
CA GLU A 214 -0.56 23.86 -34.45
C GLU A 214 -1.00 23.09 -35.70
N TRP A 215 -0.99 21.76 -35.64
CA TRP A 215 -1.16 20.88 -36.81
C TRP A 215 -2.51 21.04 -37.53
N TRP A 216 -3.53 21.58 -36.85
CA TRP A 216 -4.86 21.86 -37.41
C TRP A 216 -4.94 23.26 -38.08
N ASP A 217 -4.05 24.18 -37.71
CA ASP A 217 -3.89 25.52 -38.33
C ASP A 217 -2.90 25.54 -39.49
N ALA A 218 -2.02 24.53 -39.58
CA ALA A 218 -1.02 24.38 -40.64
C ALA A 218 -1.54 24.50 -42.10
N PRO A 219 -2.78 24.10 -42.47
CA PRO A 219 -3.29 24.36 -43.82
C PRO A 219 -3.81 25.80 -44.04
N PHE A 220 -4.02 26.56 -42.97
CA PHE A 220 -4.52 27.95 -43.01
C PHE A 220 -3.38 28.97 -42.90
N THR A 221 -2.40 28.74 -42.03
CA THR A 221 -1.34 29.72 -41.70
C THR A 221 0.05 29.09 -41.58
N LYS A 222 1.09 29.92 -41.75
CA LYS A 222 2.51 29.53 -41.56
C LYS A 222 3.09 30.00 -40.24
N THR A 223 2.58 31.12 -39.72
CA THR A 223 2.95 31.73 -38.44
C THR A 223 1.72 32.44 -37.88
N TYR A 224 1.43 32.34 -36.58
CA TYR A 224 0.31 33.06 -35.95
C TYR A 224 0.45 34.59 -35.98
N GLU A 225 1.68 35.10 -36.11
CA GLU A 225 1.96 36.54 -36.18
C GLU A 225 1.40 37.20 -37.45
N GLU A 226 1.26 36.43 -38.54
CA GLU A 226 0.76 36.91 -39.85
C GLU A 226 -0.76 37.18 -39.85
N LEU A 227 -1.50 36.76 -38.82
CA LEU A 227 -2.97 36.85 -38.76
C LEU A 227 -3.52 38.24 -38.39
N ASN A 228 -2.71 39.12 -37.77
CA ASN A 228 -3.20 40.43 -37.31
C ASN A 228 -3.18 41.50 -38.41
N ASP A 229 -2.34 41.34 -39.43
CA ASP A 229 -2.04 42.37 -40.43
C ASP A 229 -2.55 42.03 -41.85
N ALA A 230 -3.18 40.87 -42.05
CA ALA A 230 -3.61 40.38 -43.35
C ALA A 230 -5.14 40.22 -43.45
N ASP A 231 -5.76 40.87 -44.44
CA ASP A 231 -7.13 40.59 -44.83
C ASP A 231 -7.26 39.13 -45.29
N ILE A 232 -8.17 38.38 -44.66
CA ILE A 232 -8.37 36.95 -44.91
C ILE A 232 -9.29 36.78 -46.13
N ASP A 233 -8.70 36.65 -47.33
CA ASP A 233 -9.44 36.30 -48.55
C ASP A 233 -10.24 35.00 -48.37
N PRO A 234 -11.59 35.02 -48.37
CA PRO A 234 -12.40 33.82 -48.15
C PRO A 234 -12.23 32.78 -49.28
N ASP A 235 -12.11 33.27 -50.51
CA ASP A 235 -12.00 32.49 -51.76
C ASP A 235 -10.79 31.53 -51.74
N LYS A 236 -9.74 31.87 -51.00
CA LYS A 236 -8.54 31.05 -50.84
C LYS A 236 -8.79 29.78 -50.02
N TYR A 237 -9.83 29.76 -49.19
CA TYR A 237 -10.10 28.69 -48.23
C TYR A 237 -11.38 27.90 -48.53
N GLU A 238 -12.08 28.12 -49.66
CA GLU A 238 -13.31 27.41 -50.04
C GLU A 238 -13.18 25.87 -50.03
N THR A 239 -11.97 25.35 -50.24
CA THR A 239 -11.70 23.89 -50.22
C THR A 239 -11.62 23.29 -48.81
N LEU A 240 -11.41 24.12 -47.78
CA LEU A 240 -11.22 23.73 -46.38
C LEU A 240 -12.39 24.18 -45.50
N VAL A 241 -12.91 25.38 -45.73
CA VAL A 241 -14.04 25.98 -45.02
C VAL A 241 -15.19 26.13 -46.00
N THR A 242 -16.28 25.40 -45.74
CA THR A 242 -17.53 25.50 -46.52
C THR A 242 -18.69 25.85 -45.61
N MET A 243 -19.82 26.24 -46.18
CA MET A 243 -21.08 26.48 -45.45
C MET A 243 -21.67 25.19 -44.81
N TYR A 244 -21.12 24.00 -45.12
CA TYR A 244 -21.68 22.72 -44.68
C TYR A 244 -21.12 22.26 -43.33
N ILE A 245 -22.02 21.95 -42.40
CA ILE A 245 -21.67 21.39 -41.09
C ILE A 245 -21.56 19.87 -41.20
N HIS A 246 -20.34 19.34 -41.04
CA HIS A 246 -20.10 17.90 -41.03
C HIS A 246 -20.66 17.26 -39.75
N HIS A 247 -21.56 16.28 -39.92
CA HIS A 247 -22.07 15.46 -38.84
C HIS A 247 -21.23 14.18 -38.76
N PRO A 248 -20.33 14.02 -37.76
CA PRO A 248 -19.44 12.86 -37.69
C PRO A 248 -20.22 11.56 -37.50
N VAL A 249 -19.68 10.46 -38.02
CA VAL A 249 -20.29 9.12 -37.90
C VAL A 249 -20.53 8.79 -36.42
N PRO A 250 -21.77 8.47 -36.00
CA PRO A 250 -22.06 8.19 -34.60
C PRO A 250 -21.43 6.86 -34.17
N ILE A 251 -20.30 6.95 -33.46
CA ILE A 251 -19.64 5.80 -32.85
C ILE A 251 -20.49 5.32 -31.67
N LYS A 252 -20.94 4.06 -31.72
CA LYS A 252 -21.64 3.43 -30.60
C LYS A 252 -20.71 3.38 -29.38
N PRO A 253 -21.20 3.62 -28.16
CA PRO A 253 -20.35 3.55 -26.97
C PRO A 253 -19.78 2.13 -26.85
N PRO A 254 -18.50 1.97 -26.46
CA PRO A 254 -17.81 0.67 -26.47
C PRO A 254 -18.48 -0.39 -25.58
N SER A 255 -19.22 0.06 -24.57
CA SER A 255 -20.07 -0.78 -23.71
C SER A 255 -21.25 -1.42 -24.47
N GLU A 256 -21.94 -0.67 -25.34
CA GLU A 256 -23.10 -1.19 -26.07
C GLU A 256 -22.70 -2.00 -27.32
N ALA A 257 -21.56 -1.70 -27.93
CA ALA A 257 -21.08 -2.41 -29.11
C ALA A 257 -20.79 -3.91 -28.83
N ASN A 258 -20.37 -4.24 -27.61
CA ASN A 258 -20.01 -5.60 -27.19
C ASN A 258 -20.99 -6.22 -26.18
N ALA A 259 -21.91 -5.44 -25.59
CA ALA A 259 -22.90 -5.97 -24.67
C ALA A 259 -23.87 -6.92 -25.40
N PRO A 260 -24.06 -8.16 -24.92
CA PRO A 260 -25.25 -8.92 -25.30
C PRO A 260 -26.51 -8.12 -24.89
N PRO A 261 -27.62 -8.23 -25.64
CA PRO A 261 -28.84 -7.48 -25.31
C PRO A 261 -29.25 -7.75 -23.86
N ILE A 262 -29.63 -6.70 -23.13
CA ILE A 262 -29.93 -6.79 -21.70
C ILE A 262 -31.24 -7.58 -21.51
N ILE A 263 -31.12 -8.91 -21.42
CA ILE A 263 -32.21 -9.80 -21.05
C ILE A 263 -32.51 -9.57 -19.58
N LYS A 264 -33.45 -8.66 -19.30
CA LYS A 264 -33.96 -8.41 -17.95
C LYS A 264 -34.49 -9.74 -17.39
N SER A 265 -33.87 -10.24 -16.34
CA SER A 265 -34.31 -11.48 -15.69
C SER A 265 -35.75 -11.34 -15.22
N LEU A 266 -36.66 -12.17 -15.74
CA LEU A 266 -38.08 -12.11 -15.38
C LEU A 266 -38.28 -12.53 -13.93
N MET A 267 -38.42 -11.54 -13.04
CA MET A 267 -38.62 -11.79 -11.61
C MET A 267 -40.08 -12.17 -11.34
N LEU A 268 -40.32 -13.43 -11.03
CA LEU A 268 -41.65 -13.93 -10.66
C LEU A 268 -42.07 -13.43 -9.26
N THR A 269 -43.30 -12.91 -9.17
CA THR A 269 -43.93 -12.55 -7.90
C THR A 269 -44.04 -13.76 -6.95
N THR A 270 -44.27 -13.52 -5.66
CA THR A 270 -44.48 -14.61 -4.70
C THR A 270 -45.73 -15.45 -5.01
N LYS A 271 -46.76 -14.83 -5.63
CA LYS A 271 -47.98 -15.52 -6.09
C LYS A 271 -47.68 -16.45 -7.27
N GLU A 272 -46.95 -15.99 -8.27
CA GLU A 272 -46.56 -16.79 -9.44
C GLU A 272 -45.61 -17.92 -9.05
N ARG A 273 -44.59 -17.65 -8.22
CA ARG A 273 -43.71 -18.70 -7.68
C ARG A 273 -44.48 -19.78 -6.91
N LYS A 274 -45.51 -19.39 -6.15
CA LYS A 274 -46.43 -20.35 -5.48
C LYS A 274 -47.30 -21.11 -6.48
N LYS A 275 -47.77 -20.48 -7.57
CA LYS A 275 -48.57 -21.10 -8.63
C LYS A 275 -47.74 -22.13 -9.41
N LEU A 276 -46.58 -21.74 -9.92
CA LEU A 276 -45.63 -22.60 -10.65
C LEU A 276 -45.20 -23.81 -9.79
N ARG A 277 -44.84 -23.59 -8.51
CA ARG A 277 -44.52 -24.67 -7.56
C ARG A 277 -45.69 -25.60 -7.29
N ARG A 278 -46.94 -25.14 -7.43
CA ARG A 278 -48.13 -25.98 -7.26
C ARG A 278 -48.41 -26.80 -8.52
N GLN A 279 -48.31 -26.18 -9.70
CA GLN A 279 -48.51 -26.84 -11.00
C GLN A 279 -47.46 -27.95 -11.21
N THR A 280 -46.16 -27.61 -11.15
CA THR A 280 -45.06 -28.58 -11.25
C THR A 280 -45.17 -29.76 -10.27
N ARG A 281 -45.65 -29.52 -9.04
CA ARG A 281 -45.91 -30.60 -8.07
C ARG A 281 -47.16 -31.42 -8.40
N ALA A 282 -48.23 -30.80 -8.89
CA ALA A 282 -49.43 -31.51 -9.33
C ALA A 282 -49.14 -32.37 -10.55
N GLU A 283 -48.36 -31.87 -11.51
CA GLU A 283 -47.86 -32.58 -12.69
C GLU A 283 -47.00 -33.77 -12.27
N ALA A 284 -45.95 -33.59 -11.47
CA ALA A 284 -45.10 -34.68 -11.00
C ALA A 284 -45.87 -35.75 -10.18
N GLN A 285 -46.90 -35.35 -9.42
CA GLN A 285 -47.78 -36.29 -8.71
C GLN A 285 -48.76 -37.01 -9.64
N LYS A 286 -49.27 -36.33 -10.68
CA LYS A 286 -50.10 -36.93 -11.72
C LYS A 286 -49.28 -37.94 -12.51
N GLU A 287 -48.11 -37.56 -13.00
CA GLU A 287 -47.17 -38.43 -13.70
C GLU A 287 -46.81 -39.67 -12.86
N LYS A 288 -46.54 -39.51 -11.56
CA LYS A 288 -46.30 -40.66 -10.67
C LYS A 288 -47.52 -41.57 -10.54
N ARG A 289 -48.73 -41.01 -10.37
CA ARG A 289 -49.97 -41.81 -10.30
C ARG A 289 -50.27 -42.53 -11.60
N ASP A 290 -50.01 -41.88 -12.73
CA ASP A 290 -50.23 -42.45 -14.05
C ASP A 290 -49.21 -43.57 -14.32
N LYS A 291 -47.94 -43.40 -13.92
CA LYS A 291 -46.93 -44.48 -13.93
C LYS A 291 -47.29 -45.67 -13.03
N ILE A 292 -47.90 -45.43 -11.86
CA ILE A 292 -48.41 -46.51 -10.99
C ILE A 292 -49.62 -47.19 -11.63
N ARG A 293 -50.56 -46.44 -12.22
CA ARG A 293 -51.72 -47.01 -12.94
C ARG A 293 -51.31 -47.86 -14.15
N LEU A 294 -50.22 -47.48 -14.83
CA LEU A 294 -49.62 -48.24 -15.93
C LEU A 294 -48.73 -49.41 -15.45
N GLY A 295 -48.55 -49.61 -14.15
CA GLY A 295 -47.73 -50.69 -13.59
C GLY A 295 -46.20 -50.50 -13.76
N LEU A 296 -45.74 -49.33 -14.22
CA LEU A 296 -44.31 -49.05 -14.44
C LEU A 296 -43.56 -48.75 -13.13
N ILE A 297 -44.28 -48.35 -12.09
CA ILE A 297 -43.74 -48.07 -10.74
C ILE A 297 -44.70 -48.69 -9.72
N GLU A 298 -44.15 -49.43 -8.76
CA GLU A 298 -44.93 -49.98 -7.64
C GLU A 298 -45.49 -48.86 -6.73
N PRO A 299 -46.66 -49.06 -6.10
CA PRO A 299 -47.19 -48.09 -5.14
C PRO A 299 -46.24 -47.91 -3.95
N ASP A 300 -45.99 -46.66 -3.54
CA ASP A 300 -45.12 -46.35 -2.41
C ASP A 300 -45.61 -47.06 -1.13
N PRO A 301 -44.74 -47.78 -0.39
CA PRO A 301 -45.12 -48.41 0.87
C PRO A 301 -45.44 -47.34 1.96
N PRO A 302 -46.29 -47.67 2.94
CA PRO A 302 -46.68 -46.72 3.99
C PRO A 302 -45.47 -46.31 4.84
N LYS A 303 -45.26 -45.01 4.98
CA LYS A 303 -44.11 -44.45 5.72
C LYS A 303 -44.28 -44.62 7.24
N VAL A 304 -43.66 -45.64 7.81
CA VAL A 304 -43.72 -45.90 9.26
C VAL A 304 -42.75 -45.00 10.03
N LYS A 305 -43.12 -44.62 11.25
CA LYS A 305 -42.23 -43.95 12.23
C LYS A 305 -42.33 -44.71 13.53
N ILE A 306 -41.31 -44.64 14.39
CA ILE A 306 -41.36 -45.20 15.75
C ILE A 306 -42.60 -44.68 16.52
N SER A 307 -42.91 -43.38 16.40
CA SER A 307 -44.12 -42.75 16.97
C SER A 307 -45.46 -43.30 16.45
N ASN A 308 -45.45 -43.89 15.25
CA ASN A 308 -46.64 -44.39 14.56
C ASN A 308 -46.66 -45.93 14.48
N LEU A 309 -45.64 -46.61 15.01
CA LEU A 309 -45.39 -48.04 14.83
C LEU A 309 -46.58 -48.87 15.31
N MET A 310 -47.03 -48.65 16.55
CA MET A 310 -48.20 -49.33 17.14
C MET A 310 -49.52 -49.05 16.40
N ARG A 311 -49.64 -47.92 15.68
CA ARG A 311 -50.86 -47.55 14.94
C ARG A 311 -50.92 -48.12 13.52
N VAL A 312 -49.79 -48.52 12.95
CA VAL A 312 -49.70 -48.98 11.55
C VAL A 312 -49.36 -50.47 11.46
N LEU A 313 -48.52 -50.97 12.37
CA LEU A 313 -48.07 -52.36 12.43
C LEU A 313 -48.42 -52.97 13.81
N GLY A 314 -49.56 -52.60 14.38
CA GLY A 314 -49.95 -52.98 15.75
C GLY A 314 -49.95 -54.50 15.97
N GLU A 315 -50.55 -55.25 15.05
CA GLU A 315 -50.64 -56.72 15.10
C GLU A 315 -49.25 -57.39 15.01
N GLU A 316 -48.41 -57.00 14.04
CA GLU A 316 -47.02 -57.48 13.92
C GLU A 316 -46.19 -57.13 15.17
N ALA A 317 -46.38 -55.94 15.72
CA ALA A 317 -45.57 -55.40 16.82
C ALA A 317 -46.00 -55.87 18.21
N VAL A 318 -47.23 -56.41 18.36
CA VAL A 318 -47.64 -57.15 19.56
C VAL A 318 -46.99 -58.54 19.58
N GLN A 319 -46.74 -59.15 18.41
CA GLN A 319 -46.03 -60.43 18.30
C GLN A 319 -44.52 -60.27 18.54
N ASP A 320 -43.83 -59.47 17.73
CA ASP A 320 -42.37 -59.28 17.80
C ASP A 320 -41.98 -57.77 17.88
N PRO A 321 -42.12 -57.10 19.05
CA PRO A 321 -41.92 -55.65 19.15
C PRO A 321 -40.53 -55.19 18.70
N THR A 322 -39.46 -55.88 19.13
CA THR A 322 -38.07 -55.54 18.80
C THR A 322 -37.76 -55.69 17.30
N LYS A 323 -38.36 -56.69 16.64
CA LYS A 323 -38.15 -56.98 15.21
C LYS A 323 -38.82 -55.94 14.33
N VAL A 324 -40.06 -55.55 14.67
CA VAL A 324 -40.77 -54.48 13.98
C VAL A 324 -40.10 -53.14 14.23
N GLU A 325 -39.62 -52.86 15.45
CA GLU A 325 -38.84 -51.64 15.70
C GLU A 325 -37.55 -51.61 14.88
N ALA A 326 -36.78 -52.70 14.85
CA ALA A 326 -35.56 -52.80 14.03
C ALA A 326 -35.84 -52.61 12.53
N ARG A 327 -36.96 -53.16 12.01
CA ARG A 327 -37.43 -52.95 10.63
C ARG A 327 -37.71 -51.46 10.35
N VAL A 328 -38.44 -50.79 11.24
CA VAL A 328 -38.80 -49.36 11.11
C VAL A 328 -37.58 -48.44 11.28
N ARG A 329 -36.66 -48.76 12.19
CA ARG A 329 -35.38 -48.05 12.34
C ARG A 329 -34.54 -48.15 11.06
N ARG A 330 -34.41 -49.35 10.48
CA ARG A 330 -33.71 -49.58 9.21
C ARG A 330 -34.34 -48.82 8.04
N GLU A 331 -35.67 -48.80 7.94
CA GLU A 331 -36.40 -48.05 6.90
C GLU A 331 -36.20 -46.52 7.08
N MET A 332 -36.17 -46.05 8.33
CA MET A 332 -35.89 -44.65 8.65
C MET A 332 -34.47 -44.24 8.29
N GLU A 333 -33.48 -45.06 8.64
CA GLU A 333 -32.07 -44.90 8.26
C GLU A 333 -31.89 -44.94 6.73
N GLN A 334 -32.52 -45.90 6.05
CA GLN A 334 -32.50 -45.98 4.58
C GLN A 334 -33.07 -44.71 3.95
N ARG A 335 -34.16 -44.15 4.48
CA ARG A 335 -34.72 -42.86 4.03
C ARG A 335 -33.77 -41.69 4.27
N GLN A 336 -33.06 -41.66 5.41
CA GLN A 336 -32.04 -40.65 5.69
C GLN A 336 -30.86 -40.76 4.72
N ARG A 337 -30.28 -41.97 4.58
CA ARG A 337 -29.18 -42.27 3.65
C ARG A 337 -29.52 -41.95 2.20
N MET A 338 -30.76 -42.21 1.77
CA MET A 338 -31.22 -41.85 0.42
C MET A 338 -31.35 -40.33 0.22
N HIS A 339 -31.78 -39.59 1.25
CA HIS A 339 -31.79 -38.12 1.23
C HIS A 339 -30.37 -37.54 1.18
N GLU A 340 -29.46 -38.08 1.99
CA GLU A 340 -28.04 -37.69 2.02
C GLU A 340 -27.36 -37.99 0.68
N LYS A 341 -27.47 -39.22 0.16
CA LYS A 341 -26.98 -39.60 -1.17
C LYS A 341 -27.53 -38.70 -2.29
N ALA A 342 -28.82 -38.37 -2.25
CA ALA A 342 -29.42 -37.46 -3.24
C ALA A 342 -28.93 -36.01 -3.09
N ASN A 343 -28.48 -35.58 -1.91
CA ASN A 343 -27.84 -34.28 -1.71
C ASN A 343 -26.38 -34.31 -2.16
N GLU A 344 -25.65 -35.39 -1.91
CA GLU A 344 -24.28 -35.61 -2.40
C GLU A 344 -24.24 -35.65 -3.93
N GLN A 345 -25.16 -36.37 -4.58
CA GLN A 345 -25.30 -36.37 -6.05
C GLN A 345 -25.62 -34.99 -6.65
N ARG A 346 -26.24 -34.09 -5.87
CA ARG A 346 -26.50 -32.69 -6.26
C ARG A 346 -25.40 -31.72 -5.83
N LYS A 347 -24.40 -32.17 -5.07
CA LYS A 347 -23.35 -31.33 -4.50
C LYS A 347 -22.21 -31.21 -5.52
N LEU A 348 -22.08 -30.00 -6.08
CA LEU A 348 -21.04 -29.65 -7.03
C LEU A 348 -19.64 -30.09 -6.54
N THR A 349 -18.92 -30.85 -7.37
CA THR A 349 -17.56 -31.31 -7.06
C THR A 349 -16.61 -30.12 -6.88
N PRO A 350 -15.44 -30.29 -6.22
CA PRO A 350 -14.47 -29.21 -6.09
C PRO A 350 -14.00 -28.66 -7.45
N GLU A 351 -13.93 -29.52 -8.46
CA GLU A 351 -13.49 -29.17 -9.82
C GLU A 351 -14.58 -28.42 -10.59
N GLU A 352 -15.82 -28.92 -10.60
CA GLU A 352 -16.97 -28.21 -11.18
C GLU A 352 -17.17 -26.83 -10.53
N ARG A 353 -16.90 -26.70 -9.22
CA ARG A 353 -16.98 -25.42 -8.51
C ARG A 353 -15.90 -24.45 -8.98
N ARG A 354 -14.66 -24.92 -9.18
CA ARG A 354 -13.58 -24.12 -9.78
C ARG A 354 -13.92 -23.71 -11.21
N ALA A 355 -14.42 -24.64 -12.03
CA ALA A 355 -14.85 -24.38 -13.40
C ALA A 355 -15.97 -23.31 -13.45
N LYS A 356 -16.97 -23.41 -12.57
CA LYS A 356 -18.06 -22.42 -12.47
C LYS A 356 -17.56 -21.04 -12.04
N ILE A 357 -16.58 -20.96 -11.13
CA ILE A 357 -15.94 -19.69 -10.74
C ILE A 357 -15.14 -19.11 -11.91
N LEU A 358 -14.32 -19.91 -12.59
CA LEU A 358 -13.53 -19.48 -13.75
C LEU A 358 -14.42 -19.00 -14.91
N ASN A 359 -15.54 -19.66 -15.17
CA ASN A 359 -16.48 -19.24 -16.21
C ASN A 359 -17.11 -17.89 -15.84
N LYS A 360 -17.52 -17.69 -14.57
CA LYS A 360 -18.01 -16.38 -14.10
C LYS A 360 -16.96 -15.28 -14.29
N LEU A 361 -15.71 -15.52 -13.88
CA LEU A 361 -14.59 -14.57 -14.07
C LEU A 361 -14.38 -14.20 -15.55
N LYS A 362 -14.48 -15.17 -16.48
CA LYS A 362 -14.40 -14.92 -17.92
C LYS A 362 -15.59 -14.12 -18.47
N GLU A 363 -16.79 -14.39 -17.96
CA GLU A 363 -18.01 -13.65 -18.31
C GLU A 363 -17.94 -12.20 -17.81
N ASP A 364 -17.51 -11.99 -16.56
CA ASP A 364 -17.31 -10.67 -15.95
C ASP A 364 -16.22 -9.88 -16.73
N GLN A 365 -15.07 -10.51 -17.04
CA GLN A 365 -13.97 -9.91 -17.80
C GLN A 365 -14.36 -9.49 -19.23
N LYS A 366 -15.34 -10.17 -19.85
CA LYS A 366 -15.85 -9.80 -21.18
C LYS A 366 -16.61 -8.47 -21.18
N MET A 367 -17.23 -8.11 -20.06
CA MET A 367 -18.04 -6.90 -19.95
C MET A 367 -17.19 -5.66 -19.63
N SER A 368 -16.30 -5.76 -18.64
CA SER A 368 -15.45 -4.64 -18.19
C SER A 368 -14.28 -5.12 -17.35
N ASN A 369 -13.13 -4.44 -17.46
CA ASN A 369 -11.99 -4.64 -16.56
C ASN A 369 -11.95 -3.53 -15.51
N GLU A 370 -12.20 -3.87 -14.25
CA GLU A 370 -11.98 -2.96 -13.11
C GLU A 370 -10.51 -2.99 -12.69
N VAL A 371 -9.87 -1.83 -12.57
CA VAL A 371 -8.44 -1.71 -12.23
C VAL A 371 -8.30 -0.90 -10.94
N ALA A 372 -7.71 -1.52 -9.91
CA ALA A 372 -7.36 -0.86 -8.65
C ALA A 372 -5.84 -0.66 -8.57
N VAL A 373 -5.41 0.58 -8.34
CA VAL A 373 -4.00 0.94 -8.13
C VAL A 373 -3.78 1.19 -6.64
N PHE A 374 -2.85 0.45 -6.04
CA PHE A 374 -2.46 0.59 -4.64
C PHE A 374 -1.12 1.31 -4.52
N LYS A 375 -0.89 2.02 -3.42
CA LYS A 375 0.33 2.78 -3.11
C LYS A 375 0.88 2.35 -1.75
#